data_AF-A0A9D4T2Q1-F1
#
_entry.id   AF-A0A9D4T2Q1-F1
#
_cell.length_a   1.000
_cell.length_b   1.000
_cell.length_c   1.000
_cell.angle_alpha   90.00
_cell.angle_beta   90.00
_cell.angle_gamma   90.00
#
_symmetry.space_group_name_H-M   'P 1'
#
loop_
_entity.id
_entity.type
_entity.pdbx_description
1 polymer ?
#
loop_
_entity_poly.entity_id
_entity_poly.type
_entity_poly.pdbx_seq_one_letter_code
_entity_poly.pdbx_strand_id
1 'polypeptide(L)'
;MQVCNGGRSPRSWRMDPTILHDEECIKYMGTEVAASIAEVDVLDPATWDRLKKRWRLISEEAGKERHARITSRMNETLRRIQIVERGGASTQAMRDYVDTQKSEGRHPAKSTTADFDG
;
A
#
# COMPACT_ATOMS: atom_id res chain seq x y z
N MET A 1 1.84 -44.70 8.56
CA MET A 1 2.50 -43.45 8.13
C MET A 1 1.46 -42.35 8.20
N GLN A 2 1.53 -41.48 9.20
CA GLN A 2 0.54 -40.44 9.47
C GLN A 2 1.06 -39.12 8.88
N VAL A 3 0.34 -38.57 7.91
CA VAL A 3 0.71 -37.34 7.22
C VAL A 3 0.25 -36.17 8.08
N CYS A 4 1.19 -35.40 8.63
CA CYS A 4 0.89 -34.16 9.33
C CYS A 4 0.42 -33.12 8.29
N ASN A 5 -0.90 -32.99 8.12
CA ASN A 5 -1.49 -31.81 7.50
C ASN A 5 -1.18 -30.61 8.41
N GLY A 6 -0.11 -29.88 8.08
CA GLY A 6 0.20 -28.58 8.65
C GLY A 6 -0.90 -27.61 8.29
N GLY A 7 -1.98 -27.62 9.07
CA GLY A 7 -3.02 -26.60 9.05
C GLY A 7 -2.35 -25.27 9.31
N ARG A 8 -2.04 -24.52 8.23
CA ARG A 8 -1.72 -23.11 8.35
C ARG A 8 -2.95 -22.47 8.94
N SER A 9 -2.91 -22.20 10.25
CA SER A 9 -3.77 -21.20 10.84
C SER A 9 -3.68 -19.96 9.95
N PRO A 10 -4.79 -19.27 9.65
CA PRO A 10 -4.73 -18.00 8.93
C PRO A 10 -3.70 -17.16 9.66
N ARG A 11 -2.60 -16.78 9.00
CA ARG A 11 -1.58 -15.91 9.61
C ARG A 11 -2.34 -14.67 10.06
N SER A 12 -2.61 -14.55 11.36
CA SER A 12 -3.23 -13.37 11.91
C SER A 12 -2.27 -12.24 11.57
N TRP A 13 -2.74 -11.37 10.69
CA TRP A 13 -1.92 -10.30 10.17
C TRP A 13 -1.58 -9.40 11.37
N ARG A 14 -0.30 -9.36 11.74
CA ARG A 14 0.16 -8.56 12.88
C ARG A 14 0.26 -7.11 12.41
N MET A 15 -0.26 -6.19 13.22
CA MET A 15 -0.13 -4.75 12.97
C MET A 15 1.35 -4.41 12.79
N ASP A 16 1.68 -3.87 11.62
CA ASP A 16 3.02 -3.40 11.30
C ASP A 16 3.22 -2.02 11.94
N PRO A 17 4.16 -1.84 12.89
CA PRO A 17 4.37 -0.55 13.54
C PRO A 17 4.85 0.53 12.57
N THR A 18 5.39 0.15 11.40
CA THR A 18 5.86 1.11 10.40
C THR A 18 4.74 1.88 9.71
N ILE A 19 3.47 1.48 9.90
CA ILE A 19 2.32 2.27 9.44
C ILE A 19 2.27 3.65 10.12
N LEU A 20 2.85 3.78 11.32
CA LEU A 20 2.93 5.04 12.07
C LEU A 20 3.96 6.02 11.49
N HIS A 21 4.69 5.62 10.45
CA HIS A 21 5.60 6.49 9.70
C HIS A 21 5.02 6.89 8.34
N ASP A 22 3.84 6.39 7.98
CA ASP A 22 3.16 6.71 6.73
C ASP A 22 2.04 7.73 6.99
N GLU A 23 2.25 8.97 6.51
CA GLU A 23 1.29 10.06 6.72
C GLU A 23 -0.10 9.78 6.15
N GLU A 24 -0.20 9.04 5.04
CA GLU A 24 -1.49 8.68 4.44
C GLU A 24 -2.23 7.71 5.37
N CYS A 25 -1.52 6.71 5.90
CA CYS A 25 -2.10 5.78 6.88
C CYS A 25 -2.54 6.50 8.15
N ILE A 26 -1.74 7.44 8.66
CA ILE A 26 -2.09 8.23 9.86
C ILE A 26 -3.36 9.07 9.61
N LYS A 27 -3.43 9.78 8.48
CA LYS A 27 -4.60 10.60 8.14
C LYS A 27 -5.86 9.76 7.98
N TYR A 28 -5.75 8.62 7.28
CA TYR A 28 -6.85 7.67 7.12
C TYR A 28 -7.34 7.14 8.47
N MET A 29 -6.44 6.58 9.28
CA MET A 29 -6.79 6.05 10.60
C MET A 29 -7.37 7.14 11.52
N GLY A 30 -6.80 8.35 11.50
CA GLY A 30 -7.29 9.48 12.29
C GLY A 30 -8.70 9.90 11.92
N THR A 31 -9.03 9.90 10.61
CA THR A 31 -10.37 10.23 10.11
C THR A 31 -11.39 9.19 10.55
N GLU A 32 -11.06 7.90 10.42
CA GLU A 32 -11.93 6.80 10.82
C GLU A 32 -12.15 6.73 12.33
N VAL A 33 -11.09 6.96 13.12
CA VAL A 33 -11.19 7.04 14.58
C VAL A 33 -12.09 8.19 14.99
N ALA A 34 -11.88 9.39 14.43
CA ALA A 34 -12.71 10.55 14.72
C ALA A 34 -14.18 10.32 14.37
N ALA A 35 -14.47 9.77 13.18
CA ALA A 35 -15.82 9.42 12.76
C ALA A 35 -16.47 8.41 13.71
N SER A 36 -15.75 7.35 14.09
CA SER A 36 -16.28 6.31 14.98
C SER A 36 -16.56 6.80 16.40
N ILE A 37 -15.85 7.82 16.89
CA ILE A 37 -16.11 8.44 18.19
C ILE A 37 -17.33 9.36 18.09
N ALA A 38 -17.46 10.13 17.00
CA ALA A 38 -18.60 11.02 16.78
C ALA A 38 -19.94 10.27 16.63
N GLU A 39 -19.91 9.01 16.21
CA GLU A 39 -21.08 8.12 16.11
C GLU A 39 -21.61 7.64 17.48
N VAL A 40 -20.87 7.84 18.57
CA VAL A 40 -21.18 7.27 19.89
C VAL A 40 -21.64 8.37 20.85
N ASP A 41 -22.87 8.27 21.32
CA ASP A 41 -23.48 9.23 22.25
C ASP A 41 -23.08 8.97 23.72
N VAL A 42 -22.89 7.69 24.10
CA VAL A 42 -22.46 7.29 25.45
C VAL A 42 -21.32 6.26 25.38
N LEU A 43 -20.21 6.56 26.05
CA LEU A 43 -19.05 5.68 26.18
C LEU A 43 -19.21 4.74 27.39
N ASP A 44 -19.95 3.64 27.19
CA ASP A 44 -19.97 2.53 28.13
C ASP A 44 -18.80 1.54 27.85
N PRO A 45 -18.46 0.64 28.81
CA PRO A 45 -17.36 -0.31 28.64
C PRO A 45 -17.52 -1.24 27.42
N ALA A 46 -18.74 -1.64 27.08
CA ALA A 46 -19.01 -2.54 25.95
C ALA A 46 -18.78 -1.83 24.60
N THR A 47 -19.20 -0.58 24.51
CA THR A 47 -19.00 0.30 23.36
C THR A 47 -17.53 0.61 23.16
N TRP A 48 -16.81 0.86 24.25
CA TRP A 48 -15.35 1.03 24.22
C TRP A 48 -14.63 -0.19 23.64
N ASP A 49 -14.99 -1.40 24.06
CA ASP A 49 -14.37 -2.62 23.53
C ASP A 49 -14.75 -2.89 22.06
N ARG A 50 -15.97 -2.52 21.64
CA ARG A 50 -16.36 -2.55 20.23
C ARG A 50 -15.54 -1.57 19.39
N LEU A 51 -15.33 -0.34 19.87
CA LEU A 51 -14.50 0.66 19.19
C LEU A 51 -13.06 0.18 19.04
N LYS A 52 -12.44 -0.37 20.10
CA LYS A 52 -11.10 -0.97 20.00
C LYS A 52 -11.01 -2.04 18.93
N LYS A 53 -12.00 -2.93 18.84
CA LYS A 53 -12.06 -3.97 17.79
C LYS A 53 -12.12 -3.35 16.40
N ARG A 54 -12.94 -2.31 16.21
CA ARG A 54 -13.03 -1.57 14.93
C ARG A 54 -11.70 -0.89 14.58
N TRP A 55 -11.09 -0.16 15.50
CA TRP A 55 -9.80 0.53 15.26
C TRP A 55 -8.66 -0.44 14.95
N ARG A 56 -8.68 -1.62 15.58
CA ARG A 56 -7.77 -2.70 15.23
C ARG A 56 -7.96 -3.14 13.77
N LEU A 57 -9.19 -3.36 13.32
CA LEU A 57 -9.46 -3.74 11.93
C LEU A 57 -9.04 -2.65 10.93
N ILE A 58 -9.33 -1.38 11.24
CA ILE A 58 -8.91 -0.24 10.42
C ILE A 58 -7.37 -0.20 10.31
N SER A 59 -6.68 -0.38 11.43
CA SER A 59 -5.21 -0.47 11.46
C SER A 59 -4.70 -1.65 10.64
N GLU A 60 -5.43 -2.78 10.68
CA GLU A 60 -5.11 -3.96 9.91
C GLU A 60 -5.26 -3.76 8.40
N GLU A 61 -6.30 -3.06 7.98
CA GLU A 61 -6.53 -2.73 6.57
C GLU A 61 -5.53 -1.69 6.07
N ALA A 62 -5.28 -0.63 6.84
CA ALA A 62 -4.37 0.44 6.47
C ALA A 62 -2.96 -0.08 6.15
N GLY A 63 -2.43 -0.99 6.95
CA GLY A 63 -1.11 -1.53 6.66
C GLY A 63 -1.10 -2.62 5.58
N LYS A 64 -2.20 -3.35 5.33
CA LYS A 64 -2.30 -4.22 4.14
C LYS A 64 -2.25 -3.38 2.87
N GLU A 65 -2.98 -2.28 2.86
CA GLU A 65 -2.98 -1.35 1.73
C GLU A 65 -1.60 -0.73 1.53
N ARG A 66 -0.95 -0.26 2.60
CA ARG A 66 0.44 0.23 2.55
C ARG A 66 1.39 -0.81 1.98
N HIS A 67 1.32 -2.05 2.47
CA HIS A 67 2.16 -3.15 1.98
C HIS A 67 1.93 -3.41 0.49
N ALA A 68 0.68 -3.37 0.03
CA ALA A 68 0.33 -3.49 -1.38
C ALA A 68 0.92 -2.34 -2.21
N ARG A 69 0.81 -1.08 -1.73
CA ARG A 69 1.40 0.11 -2.38
C ARG A 69 2.92 0.00 -2.49
N ILE A 70 3.61 -0.37 -1.41
CA ILE A 70 5.07 -0.54 -1.38
C ILE A 70 5.50 -1.65 -2.34
N THR A 71 4.83 -2.80 -2.27
CA THR A 71 5.13 -3.95 -3.16
C THR A 71 4.91 -3.59 -4.62
N SER A 72 3.83 -2.87 -4.93
CA SER A 72 3.56 -2.35 -6.27
C SER A 72 4.69 -1.43 -6.75
N ARG A 73 5.11 -0.44 -5.94
CA ARG A 73 6.23 0.46 -6.26
C ARG A 73 7.56 -0.27 -6.43
N MET A 74 7.83 -1.29 -5.62
CA MET A 74 9.04 -2.10 -5.72
C MET A 74 9.05 -2.94 -7.01
N ASN A 75 7.95 -3.64 -7.30
CA ASN A 75 7.81 -4.43 -8.52
C ASN A 75 7.95 -3.56 -9.77
N GLU A 76 7.38 -2.37 -9.73
CA GLU A 76 7.49 -1.36 -10.76
C GLU A 76 8.94 -0.91 -10.99
N THR A 77 9.67 -0.65 -9.90
CA THR A 77 11.09 -0.29 -9.95
C THR A 77 11.92 -1.44 -10.53
N LEU A 78 11.66 -2.68 -10.11
CA LEU A 78 12.33 -3.87 -10.64
C LEU A 78 12.09 -4.04 -12.14
N ARG A 79 10.86 -3.81 -12.63
CA ARG A 79 10.57 -3.82 -14.07
C ARG A 79 11.40 -2.78 -14.82
N ARG A 80 11.49 -1.55 -14.31
CA ARG A 80 12.31 -0.50 -14.92
C ARG A 80 13.79 -0.88 -14.98
N ILE A 81 14.34 -1.44 -13.90
CA ILE A 81 15.73 -1.92 -13.87
C ILE A 81 15.94 -3.00 -14.94
N GLN A 82 15.04 -3.98 -15.03
CA GLN A 82 15.14 -5.04 -16.03
C GLN A 82 15.08 -4.52 -17.47
N ILE A 83 14.28 -3.47 -17.73
CA ILE A 83 14.23 -2.83 -19.05
C ILE A 83 15.57 -2.16 -19.39
N VAL A 84 16.17 -1.46 -18.42
CA VAL A 84 17.48 -0.82 -18.59
C VAL A 84 18.57 -1.87 -18.83
N GLU A 85 18.64 -2.91 -18.00
CA GLU A 85 19.61 -4.00 -18.11
C GLU A 85 19.53 -4.75 -19.44
N ARG A 86 18.34 -4.85 -20.04
CA ARG A 86 18.10 -5.57 -21.31
C ARG A 86 18.30 -4.72 -22.58
N GLY A 87 18.86 -3.52 -22.47
CA GLY A 87 19.22 -2.69 -23.63
C GLY A 87 18.39 -1.41 -23.81
N GLY A 88 17.62 -1.00 -22.80
CA GLY A 88 17.07 0.35 -22.72
C GLY A 88 15.75 0.60 -23.47
N ALA A 89 15.45 1.89 -23.67
CA ALA A 89 14.11 2.41 -23.98
C ALA A 89 13.50 1.99 -25.33
N SER A 90 14.30 1.38 -26.21
CA SER A 90 13.88 0.91 -27.54
C SER A 90 13.47 -0.57 -27.57
N THR A 91 13.54 -1.27 -26.43
CA THR A 91 13.14 -2.68 -26.33
C THR A 91 11.62 -2.85 -26.35
N GLN A 92 11.14 -4.01 -26.84
CA GLN A 92 9.71 -4.36 -26.78
C GLN A 92 9.17 -4.28 -25.35
N ALA A 93 9.98 -4.69 -24.37
CA ALA A 93 9.65 -4.59 -22.95
C ALA A 93 9.37 -3.14 -22.48
N MET A 94 10.08 -2.14 -23.01
CA MET A 94 9.79 -0.73 -22.73
C MET A 94 8.47 -0.28 -23.36
N ARG A 95 8.17 -0.73 -24.59
CA ARG A 95 6.91 -0.40 -25.25
C ARG A 95 5.71 -0.94 -24.47
N ASP A 96 5.77 -2.22 -24.10
CA ASP A 96 4.73 -2.87 -23.30
C ASP A 96 4.56 -2.17 -21.93
N TYR A 97 5.68 -1.80 -21.33
CA TYR A 97 5.70 -1.07 -20.07
C TYR A 97 5.06 0.33 -20.18
N VAL A 98 5.42 1.12 -21.20
CA VAL A 98 4.81 2.44 -21.45
C VAL A 98 3.31 2.32 -21.73
N ASP A 99 2.90 1.29 -22.46
CA ASP A 99 1.48 1.09 -22.78
C ASP A 99 0.67 0.65 -21.54
N THR A 100 1.26 -0.16 -20.64
CA THR A 100 0.63 -0.41 -19.32
C THR A 100 0.46 0.87 -18.50
N GLN A 101 1.46 1.77 -18.47
CA GLN A 101 1.36 3.06 -17.77
C GLN A 101 0.27 3.98 -18.37
N LYS A 102 0.14 4.02 -19.71
CA LYS A 102 -0.91 4.79 -20.39
C LYS A 102 -2.32 4.26 -20.06
N SER A 103 -2.48 2.93 -20.02
CA SER A 103 -3.76 2.29 -19.71
C SER A 103 -4.20 2.52 -18.26
N GLU A 104 -3.25 2.68 -17.34
CA GLU A 104 -3.50 2.97 -15.91
C GLU A 104 -3.75 4.48 -15.63
N GLY A 105 -3.82 5.34 -16.66
CA GLY A 105 -4.06 6.77 -16.51
C GLY A 105 -2.93 7.54 -15.83
N ARG A 106 -1.73 6.94 -15.71
CA ARG A 106 -0.60 7.55 -15.03
C ARG A 106 0.20 8.36 -16.04
N HIS A 107 -0.11 9.66 -16.14
CA HIS A 107 0.63 10.59 -16.98
C HIS A 107 2.14 10.53 -16.66
N PRO A 108 3.02 10.49 -17.68
CA PRO A 108 4.44 10.60 -17.43
C PRO A 108 4.71 11.96 -16.76
N ALA A 109 5.42 11.92 -15.63
CA ALA A 109 5.92 13.12 -14.95
C ALA A 109 6.60 14.01 -16.00
N LYS A 110 6.18 15.28 -16.06
CA LYS A 110 6.75 16.29 -16.93
C LYS A 110 8.28 16.25 -16.76
N SER A 111 9.00 15.93 -17.83
CA SER A 111 10.45 16.05 -17.84
C SER A 111 10.79 17.53 -17.71
N THR A 112 11.24 17.93 -16.54
CA THR A 112 11.97 19.19 -16.37
C THR A 112 13.33 18.98 -17.06
N THR A 113 13.37 19.21 -18.37
CA THR A 113 14.60 19.62 -19.04
C THR A 113 14.92 21.00 -18.50
N ALA A 114 15.75 21.04 -17.46
CA ALA A 114 16.46 22.25 -17.10
C ALA A 114 17.44 22.53 -18.23
N ASP A 115 17.25 23.68 -18.87
CA ASP A 115 18.10 24.24 -19.90
C ASP A 115 19.57 24.20 -19.44
N PHE A 116 20.40 23.51 -20.22
CA PHE A 116 21.84 23.54 -20.12
C PHE A 116 22.32 24.42 -21.27
N ASP A 117 22.39 25.73 -21.03
CA ASP A 117 22.98 26.68 -21.96
C ASP A 117 24.21 27.35 -21.31
N GLY A 118 25.35 27.15 -21.97
CA GLY A 118 26.42 28.15 -22.17
C GLY A 118 27.23 28.61 -20.97
#